data_AF-A0A651HMF3-F1
#
_entry.id   AF-A0A651HMF3-F1
#
_cell.length_a   1.000
_cell.length_b   1.000
_cell.length_c   1.000
_cell.angle_alpha   90.00
_cell.angle_beta   90.00
_cell.angle_gamma   90.00
#
_symmetry.space_group_name_H-M   'P 1'
#
loop_
_entity.id
_entity.type
_entity.pdbx_description
1 polymer ?
#
loop_
_entity_poly.entity_id
_entity_poly.type
_entity_poly.pdbx_seq_one_letter_code
_entity_poly.pdbx_strand_id
1 'polypeptide(L)'
;MTRKRALPSLTTLPGGFRSRFPGAFLAPFGAPSPPPSLVVLGLILVGFGAGAISPGVQPLAAQQGPLTDEWQIRFASETLPAEFQEGASVFLREGEEGLELRPLRSGDGAFICLLTLEPEEERAHSACYHESLEPFMARGRELRREGMGDRVQEIRNREIEEGRLGMPSVPASMYQRTASSGGWNPATGEVTSAPSLFVIYVPFATAESTGLSTRPTRGSPWLMDPGTPRAHIMFQPDMTPGGG
;
A
#
# COMPACT_ATOMS: atom_id res chain seq x y z
N MET A 1 17.50 1.26 -64.66
CA MET A 1 17.41 2.55 -63.93
C MET A 1 17.23 2.24 -62.46
N THR A 2 18.34 2.29 -61.75
CA THR A 2 18.56 1.86 -60.37
C THR A 2 18.53 3.08 -59.47
N ARG A 3 17.91 3.01 -58.27
CA ARG A 3 18.39 3.76 -57.09
C ARG A 3 17.93 3.08 -55.80
N LYS A 4 18.87 2.32 -55.24
CA LYS A 4 18.93 1.91 -53.82
C LYS A 4 18.95 3.17 -52.95
N ARG A 5 18.17 3.22 -51.87
CA ARG A 5 18.38 4.16 -50.77
C ARG A 5 19.06 3.43 -49.61
N ALA A 6 20.18 3.98 -49.20
CA ALA A 6 21.10 3.47 -48.21
C ALA A 6 20.65 3.83 -46.79
N LEU A 7 20.94 2.92 -45.85
CA LEU A 7 20.99 3.15 -44.40
C LEU A 7 22.14 4.13 -44.07
N PRO A 8 22.01 4.98 -43.04
CA PRO A 8 23.16 5.62 -42.43
C PRO A 8 23.80 4.71 -41.37
N SER A 9 25.13 4.61 -41.49
CA SER A 9 26.04 3.86 -40.64
C SER A 9 26.23 4.45 -39.25
N LEU A 10 26.47 3.54 -38.30
CA LEU A 10 27.12 3.75 -37.02
C LEU A 10 28.42 4.54 -37.17
N THR A 11 28.56 5.61 -36.39
CA THR A 11 29.87 6.24 -36.12
C THR A 11 30.11 6.26 -34.62
N THR A 12 31.14 5.51 -34.24
CA THR A 12 31.82 5.48 -32.94
C THR A 12 32.45 6.83 -32.62
N LEU A 13 32.35 7.31 -31.38
CA LEU A 13 33.37 8.17 -30.77
C LEU A 13 33.64 7.80 -29.30
N PRO A 14 34.91 7.94 -28.84
CA PRO A 14 35.40 7.47 -27.55
C PRO A 14 35.38 8.59 -26.49
N GLY A 15 35.41 8.23 -25.21
CA GLY A 15 35.68 9.22 -24.17
C GLY A 15 35.34 8.75 -22.77
N GLY A 16 36.31 8.12 -22.10
CA GLY A 16 36.19 7.72 -20.71
C GLY A 16 35.99 8.90 -19.77
N PHE A 17 34.98 8.81 -18.90
CA PHE A 17 34.87 9.69 -17.74
C PHE A 17 35.50 8.98 -16.55
N ARG A 18 36.66 9.49 -16.14
CA ARG A 18 37.42 9.05 -14.97
C ARG A 18 36.65 9.39 -13.69
N SER A 19 36.49 8.37 -12.86
CA SER A 19 36.27 8.46 -11.42
C SER A 19 37.23 9.46 -10.78
N ARG A 20 36.69 10.40 -10.00
CA ARG A 20 37.49 11.18 -9.05
C ARG A 20 36.71 11.31 -7.73
N PHE A 21 36.87 10.28 -6.90
CA PHE A 21 36.76 10.43 -5.46
C PHE A 21 37.94 11.27 -4.97
N PRO A 22 37.72 12.27 -4.11
CA PRO A 22 38.65 12.59 -3.05
C PRO A 22 38.15 11.91 -1.77
N GLY A 23 38.86 10.88 -1.34
CA GLY A 23 38.88 10.50 0.06
C GLY A 23 39.78 11.47 0.85
N ALA A 24 39.48 11.56 2.14
CA ALA A 24 40.33 11.94 3.28
C ALA A 24 39.58 12.92 4.20
N PHE A 25 39.62 12.86 5.52
CA PHE A 25 40.30 12.03 6.52
C PHE A 25 39.68 12.44 7.89
N LEU A 26 39.78 11.57 8.91
CA LEU A 26 39.78 11.87 10.36
C LEU A 26 38.43 12.26 11.00
N ALA A 27 37.77 11.38 11.75
CA ALA A 27 38.05 10.87 13.11
C ALA A 27 37.25 11.63 14.20
N PRO A 28 36.90 10.97 15.32
CA PRO A 28 35.62 11.17 16.01
C PRO A 28 35.78 11.96 17.30
N PHE A 29 34.85 12.88 17.60
CA PHE A 29 34.82 13.55 18.90
C PHE A 29 33.39 13.89 19.35
N GLY A 30 33.05 13.41 20.56
CA GLY A 30 32.18 14.17 21.47
C GLY A 30 30.76 13.67 21.66
N ALA A 31 30.58 12.44 22.17
CA ALA A 31 29.37 12.14 22.94
C ALA A 31 29.47 12.84 24.33
N PRO A 32 28.45 13.59 24.79
CA PRO A 32 28.48 14.19 26.11
C PRO A 32 28.29 13.12 27.20
N SER A 33 29.22 13.15 28.16
CA SER A 33 29.25 12.37 29.39
C SER A 33 28.00 12.54 30.27
N PRO A 34 27.51 11.49 30.94
CA PRO A 34 26.57 11.64 32.06
C PRO A 34 27.31 12.10 33.34
N PRO A 35 26.66 12.89 34.22
CA PRO A 35 27.24 13.32 35.49
C PRO A 35 27.35 12.18 36.51
N PRO A 36 28.24 12.32 37.53
CA PRO A 36 28.67 11.22 38.39
C PRO A 36 27.60 10.73 39.36
N SER A 37 27.60 9.41 39.55
CA SER A 37 26.84 8.68 40.55
C SER A 37 27.20 9.12 41.97
N LEU A 38 26.19 9.56 42.73
CA LEU A 38 26.28 9.64 44.18
C LEU A 38 26.16 8.22 44.75
N VAL A 39 27.29 7.68 45.19
CA VAL A 39 27.34 6.49 46.05
C VAL A 39 26.89 6.92 47.45
N VAL A 40 25.62 6.70 47.77
CA VAL A 40 25.13 6.75 49.15
C VAL A 40 25.27 5.36 49.73
N LEU A 41 26.30 5.18 50.56
CA LEU A 41 26.52 4.00 51.40
C LEU A 41 25.45 3.99 52.51
N GLY A 42 24.28 3.42 52.22
CA GLY A 42 23.21 3.22 53.20
C GLY A 42 23.43 1.92 53.97
N LEU A 43 23.64 2.03 55.29
CA LEU A 43 23.65 0.91 56.24
C LEU A 43 22.40 0.05 56.07
N ILE A 44 22.58 -1.25 55.82
CA ILE A 44 21.53 -2.26 55.92
C ILE A 44 21.36 -2.61 57.41
N LEU A 45 20.33 -2.06 58.04
CA LEU A 45 19.74 -2.60 59.27
C LEU A 45 18.60 -3.55 58.86
N VAL A 46 18.84 -4.86 58.97
CA VAL A 46 17.81 -5.89 58.76
C VAL A 46 16.84 -5.84 59.94
N GLY A 47 15.78 -5.06 59.80
CA GLY A 47 14.59 -5.13 60.66
C GLY A 47 13.60 -6.12 60.06
N PHE A 48 13.45 -7.29 60.67
CA PHE A 48 12.36 -8.23 60.39
C PHE A 48 11.04 -7.62 60.90
N GLY A 49 10.40 -6.81 60.07
CA GLY A 49 9.05 -6.30 60.29
C GLY A 49 8.04 -7.16 59.54
N ALA A 50 7.10 -7.76 60.27
CA ALA A 50 5.92 -8.43 59.72
C ALA A 50 5.05 -7.40 58.98
N GLY A 51 5.31 -7.21 57.68
CA GLY A 51 4.57 -6.34 56.78
C GLY A 51 3.51 -7.14 56.03
N ALA A 52 2.25 -6.71 56.16
CA ALA A 52 1.12 -7.23 55.42
C ALA A 52 1.39 -7.25 53.90
N ILE A 53 1.09 -8.38 53.27
CA ILE A 53 1.19 -8.57 51.83
C ILE A 53 0.03 -7.82 51.20
N SER A 54 0.25 -6.57 50.78
CA SER A 54 -0.70 -5.87 49.91
C SER A 54 -0.78 -6.64 48.58
N PRO A 55 -1.98 -6.96 48.06
CA PRO A 55 -2.10 -7.53 46.72
C PRO A 55 -1.55 -6.51 45.73
N GLY A 56 -0.49 -6.89 45.02
CA GLY A 56 0.10 -6.08 43.96
C GLY A 56 -0.94 -5.79 42.91
N VAL A 57 -1.28 -4.51 42.75
CA VAL A 57 -1.99 -4.02 41.57
C VAL A 57 -1.07 -4.26 40.39
N GLN A 58 -1.35 -5.30 39.61
CA GLN A 58 -0.71 -5.44 38.30
C GLN A 58 -1.12 -4.24 37.46
N PRO A 59 -0.20 -3.57 36.76
CA PRO A 59 -0.57 -2.53 35.83
C PRO A 59 -1.48 -3.16 34.77
N LEU A 60 -2.71 -2.68 34.70
CA LEU A 60 -3.64 -3.00 33.61
C LEU A 60 -2.90 -2.65 32.32
N ALA A 61 -2.62 -3.64 31.48
CA ALA A 61 -2.13 -3.40 30.14
C ALA A 61 -3.05 -2.33 29.52
N ALA A 62 -2.47 -1.24 29.04
CA ALA A 62 -3.23 -0.20 28.36
C ALA A 62 -4.05 -0.88 27.26
N GLN A 63 -5.38 -0.86 27.41
CA GLN A 63 -6.29 -1.33 26.36
C GLN A 63 -6.01 -0.45 25.15
N GLN A 64 -5.22 -0.97 24.23
CA GLN A 64 -5.00 -0.37 22.92
C GLN A 64 -6.39 -0.18 22.31
N GLY A 65 -6.67 1.01 21.76
CA GLY A 65 -7.94 1.27 21.10
C GLY A 65 -8.26 0.19 20.04
N PRO A 66 -9.51 0.06 19.60
CA PRO A 66 -9.96 -1.06 18.76
C PRO A 66 -9.26 -1.16 17.40
N LEU A 67 -8.54 -0.11 16.98
CA LEU A 67 -7.79 -0.04 15.74
C LEU A 67 -6.36 -0.54 15.93
N THR A 68 -6.19 -1.69 16.59
CA THR A 68 -4.89 -2.36 16.73
C THR A 68 -4.33 -2.73 15.36
N ASP A 69 -3.01 -2.95 15.26
CA ASP A 69 -2.41 -3.48 14.04
C ASP A 69 -3.06 -4.81 13.62
N GLU A 70 -3.48 -5.64 14.58
CA GLU A 70 -4.23 -6.87 14.32
C GLU A 70 -5.57 -6.61 13.62
N TRP A 71 -6.36 -5.63 14.10
CA TRP A 71 -7.60 -5.24 13.45
C TRP A 71 -7.34 -4.72 12.03
N GLN A 72 -6.32 -3.89 11.86
CA GLN A 72 -5.95 -3.29 10.57
C GLN A 72 -5.52 -4.37 9.56
N ILE A 73 -4.66 -5.31 9.99
CA ILE A 73 -4.23 -6.46 9.19
C ILE A 73 -5.44 -7.32 8.80
N ARG A 74 -6.33 -7.62 9.75
CA ARG A 74 -7.53 -8.42 9.49
C ARG A 74 -8.43 -7.76 8.45
N PHE A 75 -8.85 -6.51 8.66
CA PHE A 75 -9.74 -5.82 7.73
C PHE A 75 -9.15 -5.75 6.32
N ALA A 76 -7.85 -5.46 6.21
CA ALA A 76 -7.18 -5.42 4.93
C ALA A 76 -7.08 -6.80 4.26
N SER A 77 -6.73 -7.84 5.02
CA SER A 77 -6.56 -9.19 4.48
C SER A 77 -7.89 -9.81 4.04
N GLU A 78 -8.98 -9.57 4.77
CA GLU A 78 -10.33 -10.05 4.43
C GLU A 78 -10.88 -9.48 3.10
N THR A 79 -10.20 -8.47 2.53
CA THR A 79 -10.48 -8.01 1.16
C THR A 79 -10.13 -9.06 0.11
N LEU A 80 -9.21 -9.97 0.43
CA LEU A 80 -8.78 -11.04 -0.46
C LEU A 80 -9.60 -12.32 -0.26
N PRO A 81 -9.67 -13.19 -1.29
CA PRO A 81 -10.05 -14.59 -1.13
C PRO A 81 -9.21 -15.27 -0.04
N ALA A 82 -9.81 -16.22 0.69
CA ALA A 82 -9.26 -16.85 1.89
C ALA A 82 -7.83 -17.39 1.68
N GLU A 83 -7.58 -18.01 0.52
CA GLU A 83 -6.31 -18.61 0.12
C GLU A 83 -5.16 -17.60 -0.05
N PHE A 84 -5.46 -16.30 -0.17
CA PHE A 84 -4.44 -15.25 -0.34
C PHE A 84 -4.26 -14.37 0.90
N GLN A 85 -5.08 -14.55 1.95
CA GLN A 85 -5.12 -13.63 3.09
C GLN A 85 -3.85 -13.68 3.94
N GLU A 86 -3.33 -14.88 4.23
CA GLU A 86 -2.20 -15.05 5.15
C GLU A 86 -0.89 -14.50 4.57
N GLY A 87 -0.63 -14.77 3.29
CA GLY A 87 0.60 -14.37 2.60
C GLY A 87 0.65 -12.91 2.15
N ALA A 88 -0.44 -12.14 2.24
CA ALA A 88 -0.46 -10.78 1.73
C ALA A 88 0.41 -9.82 2.56
N SER A 89 1.17 -8.95 1.88
CA SER A 89 1.82 -7.81 2.53
C SER A 89 0.78 -6.72 2.81
N VAL A 90 0.79 -6.13 4.00
CA VAL A 90 -0.21 -5.15 4.42
C VAL A 90 0.45 -3.85 4.87
N PHE A 91 -0.06 -2.73 4.35
CA PHE A 91 0.39 -1.39 4.68
C PHE A 91 -0.80 -0.51 5.05
N LEU A 92 -0.63 0.34 6.07
CA LEU A 92 -1.51 1.46 6.30
C LEU A 92 -1.06 2.67 5.48
N ARG A 93 -2.00 3.29 4.78
CA ARG A 93 -1.87 4.61 4.18
C ARG A 93 -2.14 5.67 5.22
N GLU A 94 -1.15 6.50 5.50
CA GLU A 94 -1.23 7.58 6.48
C GLU A 94 -0.44 8.81 5.99
N GLY A 95 -0.30 9.82 6.84
CA GLY A 95 0.36 11.09 6.52
C GLY A 95 -0.50 12.05 5.69
N GLU A 96 0.09 13.18 5.31
CA GLU A 96 -0.57 14.20 4.50
C GLU A 96 -0.99 13.59 3.14
N GLU A 97 -2.24 13.85 2.72
CA GLU A 97 -2.87 13.26 1.53
C GLU A 97 -2.95 11.71 1.51
N GLY A 98 -2.62 11.03 2.62
CA GLY A 98 -2.68 9.57 2.75
C GLY A 98 -1.68 8.84 1.84
N LEU A 99 -0.50 9.43 1.60
CA LEU A 99 0.48 8.88 0.66
C LEU A 99 1.62 8.10 1.31
N GLU A 100 1.81 8.19 2.63
CA GLU A 100 2.84 7.43 3.34
C GLU A 100 2.36 5.99 3.58
N LEU A 101 3.27 5.02 3.45
CA LEU A 101 2.97 3.61 3.67
C LEU A 101 3.68 3.12 4.93
N ARG A 102 2.93 2.90 6.01
CA ARG A 102 3.44 2.23 7.20
C ARG A 102 3.22 0.73 7.08
N PRO A 103 4.29 -0.10 7.13
CA PRO A 103 4.13 -1.55 7.08
C PRO A 103 3.43 -2.05 8.35
N LEU A 104 2.42 -2.91 8.16
CA LEU A 104 1.74 -3.63 9.24
C LEU A 104 2.13 -5.11 9.24
N ARG A 105 2.26 -5.70 8.05
CA ARG A 105 2.70 -7.09 7.86
C ARG A 105 3.55 -7.23 6.62
N SER A 106 4.70 -7.88 6.77
CA SER A 106 5.48 -8.39 5.64
C SER A 106 4.99 -9.79 5.30
N GLY A 107 4.45 -9.99 4.09
CA GLY A 107 4.01 -11.28 3.59
C GLY A 107 4.90 -11.78 2.45
N ASP A 108 4.78 -13.07 2.10
CA ASP A 108 5.52 -13.75 1.03
C ASP A 108 4.62 -14.22 -0.13
N GLY A 109 3.33 -13.88 -0.08
CA GLY A 109 2.35 -14.12 -1.13
C GLY A 109 2.30 -13.03 -2.19
N ALA A 110 1.44 -13.23 -3.18
CA ALA A 110 1.41 -12.42 -4.40
C ALA A 110 0.63 -11.08 -4.29
N PHE A 111 0.15 -10.70 -3.11
CA PHE A 111 -0.74 -9.55 -2.93
C PHE A 111 -0.17 -8.50 -1.98
N ILE A 112 -0.37 -7.23 -2.38
CA ILE A 112 -0.10 -6.05 -1.56
C ILE A 112 -1.43 -5.38 -1.23
N CYS A 113 -1.74 -5.26 0.05
CA CYS A 113 -2.93 -4.63 0.58
C CYS A 113 -2.60 -3.25 1.16
N LEU A 114 -3.30 -2.23 0.69
CA LEU A 114 -3.25 -0.87 1.21
C LEU A 114 -4.55 -0.57 1.96
N LEU A 115 -4.43 -0.25 3.24
CA LEU A 115 -5.53 0.16 4.10
C LEU A 115 -5.55 1.69 4.21
N THR A 116 -6.71 2.31 4.07
CA THR A 116 -6.94 3.72 4.36
C THR A 116 -8.06 3.81 5.39
N LEU A 117 -7.82 4.55 6.47
CA LEU A 117 -8.80 4.82 7.51
C LEU A 117 -9.03 6.32 7.57
N GLU A 118 -10.29 6.72 7.48
CA GLU A 118 -10.73 8.11 7.49
C GLU A 118 -11.74 8.26 8.65
N PRO A 119 -11.28 8.36 9.91
CA PRO A 119 -12.15 8.33 11.10
C PRO A 119 -13.20 9.44 11.11
N GLU A 120 -12.86 10.62 10.59
CA GLU A 120 -13.77 11.77 10.51
C GLU A 120 -14.91 11.54 9.52
N GLU A 121 -14.70 10.69 8.52
CA GLU A 121 -15.70 10.32 7.50
C GLU A 121 -16.39 9.00 7.80
N GLU A 122 -16.04 8.35 8.93
CA GLU A 122 -16.51 7.01 9.29
C GLU A 122 -16.32 6.01 8.13
N ARG A 123 -15.17 6.15 7.44
CA ARG A 123 -14.85 5.44 6.22
C ARG A 123 -13.57 4.62 6.38
N ALA A 124 -13.64 3.35 5.98
CA ALA A 124 -12.50 2.45 5.92
C ALA A 124 -12.44 1.81 4.53
N HIS A 125 -11.28 1.87 3.90
CA HIS A 125 -11.08 1.36 2.55
C HIS A 125 -9.84 0.47 2.49
N SER A 126 -9.98 -0.70 1.90
CA SER A 126 -8.86 -1.58 1.60
C SER A 126 -8.83 -1.87 0.10
N ALA A 127 -7.64 -1.75 -0.48
CA ALA A 127 -7.36 -2.17 -1.85
C ALA A 127 -6.16 -3.12 -1.85
N CYS A 128 -6.40 -4.37 -2.26
CA CYS A 128 -5.38 -5.40 -2.39
C CYS A 128 -5.16 -5.74 -3.85
N TYR A 129 -3.96 -5.54 -4.37
CA TYR A 129 -3.62 -5.83 -5.77
C TYR A 129 -2.50 -6.84 -5.88
N HIS A 130 -2.50 -7.58 -6.98
CA HIS A 130 -1.40 -8.48 -7.31
C HIS A 130 -0.10 -7.67 -7.47
N GLU A 131 1.01 -8.17 -6.92
CA GLU A 131 2.30 -7.47 -6.84
C GLU A 131 2.82 -6.99 -8.21
N SER A 132 2.43 -7.65 -9.31
CA SER A 132 2.80 -7.22 -10.67
C SER A 132 2.28 -5.83 -11.04
N LEU A 133 1.26 -5.32 -10.34
CA LEU A 133 0.72 -3.97 -10.52
C LEU A 133 1.51 -2.91 -9.74
N GLU A 134 2.42 -3.31 -8.84
CA GLU A 134 3.10 -2.36 -7.96
C GLU A 134 3.92 -1.30 -8.70
N PRO A 135 4.65 -1.57 -9.80
CA PRO A 135 5.32 -0.52 -10.55
C PRO A 135 4.35 0.60 -10.97
N PHE A 136 3.19 0.21 -11.49
CA PHE A 136 2.12 1.13 -11.85
C PHE A 136 1.61 1.87 -10.61
N MET A 137 1.23 1.18 -9.53
CA MET A 137 0.64 1.78 -8.33
C MET A 137 1.60 2.71 -7.60
N ALA A 138 2.85 2.30 -7.40
CA ALA A 138 3.91 3.09 -6.78
C ALA A 138 4.16 4.40 -7.54
N ARG A 139 4.25 4.36 -8.87
CA ARG A 139 4.40 5.55 -9.69
C ARG A 139 3.22 6.52 -9.54
N GLY A 140 2.01 5.99 -9.37
CA GLY A 140 0.84 6.81 -9.05
C GLY A 140 0.93 7.49 -7.69
N ARG A 141 1.53 6.85 -6.68
CA ARG A 141 1.76 7.47 -5.36
C ARG A 141 2.85 8.53 -5.43
N GLU A 142 3.94 8.27 -6.15
CA GLU A 142 5.02 9.22 -6.38
C GLU A 142 4.53 10.51 -7.04
N LEU A 143 3.82 10.41 -8.17
CA LEU A 143 3.30 11.57 -8.88
C LEU A 143 2.30 12.40 -8.05
N ARG A 144 1.56 11.76 -7.14
CA ARG A 144 0.69 12.49 -6.19
C ARG A 144 1.51 13.31 -5.20
N ARG A 145 2.60 12.75 -4.65
CA ARG A 145 3.52 13.50 -3.77
C ARG A 145 4.20 14.66 -4.48
N GLU A 146 4.39 14.55 -5.80
CA GLU A 146 4.90 15.64 -6.64
C GLU A 146 3.84 16.73 -6.95
N GLY A 147 2.60 16.58 -6.48
CA GLY A 147 1.53 17.57 -6.71
C GLY A 147 0.95 17.54 -8.12
N MET A 148 1.06 16.43 -8.85
CA MET A 148 0.59 16.34 -10.24
C MET A 148 -0.94 16.31 -10.39
N GLY A 149 -1.68 16.10 -9.29
CA GLY A 149 -3.15 16.14 -9.25
C GLY A 149 -3.81 15.28 -10.34
N ASP A 150 -4.68 15.89 -11.13
CA ASP A 150 -5.44 15.19 -12.20
C ASP A 150 -4.55 14.64 -13.32
N ARG A 151 -3.30 15.10 -13.43
CA ARG A 151 -2.36 14.68 -14.50
C ARG A 151 -1.71 13.33 -14.23
N VAL A 152 -1.83 12.77 -13.02
CA VAL A 152 -1.21 11.49 -12.63
C VAL A 152 -1.50 10.39 -13.66
N GLN A 153 -2.74 10.29 -14.14
CA GLN A 153 -3.15 9.24 -15.08
C GLN A 153 -2.60 9.48 -16.49
N GLU A 154 -2.60 10.73 -16.96
CA GLU A 154 -2.02 11.11 -18.25
C GLU A 154 -0.52 10.77 -18.30
N ILE A 155 0.22 11.13 -17.24
CA ILE A 155 1.66 10.89 -17.15
C ILE A 155 1.96 9.39 -17.16
N ARG A 156 1.24 8.59 -16.35
CA ARG A 156 1.45 7.14 -16.28
C ARG A 156 1.12 6.46 -17.59
N ASN A 157 0.04 6.86 -18.27
CA ASN A 157 -0.32 6.29 -19.57
C ASN A 157 0.79 6.53 -20.60
N ARG A 158 1.29 7.77 -20.69
CA ARG A 158 2.41 8.12 -21.58
C ARG A 158 3.67 7.32 -21.22
N GLU A 159 4.00 7.20 -19.94
CA GLU A 159 5.17 6.42 -19.51
C GLU A 159 5.05 4.93 -19.85
N ILE A 160 3.85 4.35 -19.84
CA ILE A 160 3.63 2.96 -20.28
C ILE A 160 3.78 2.84 -21.80
N GLU A 161 3.20 3.76 -22.56
CA GLU A 161 3.30 3.79 -24.03
C GLU A 161 4.75 3.96 -24.51
N GLU A 162 5.55 4.73 -23.77
CA GLU A 162 6.98 4.91 -24.00
C GLU A 162 7.84 3.75 -23.46
N GLY A 163 7.24 2.77 -22.77
CA GLY A 163 7.93 1.64 -22.16
C GLY A 163 8.77 2.00 -20.92
N ARG A 164 8.56 3.19 -20.35
CA ARG A 164 9.25 3.67 -19.13
C ARG A 164 8.57 3.19 -17.83
N LEU A 165 7.27 2.90 -17.88
CA LEU A 165 6.50 2.36 -16.75
C LEU A 165 5.97 0.96 -17.09
N GLY A 166 6.27 -0.01 -16.23
CA GLY A 166 5.80 -1.38 -16.39
C GLY A 166 4.31 -1.54 -16.12
N MET A 167 3.64 -2.33 -16.95
CA MET A 167 2.28 -2.81 -16.75
C MET A 167 2.25 -4.33 -16.96
N PRO A 168 1.43 -5.11 -16.23
CA PRO A 168 1.34 -6.56 -16.44
C PRO A 168 0.99 -6.91 -17.89
N SER A 169 1.71 -7.89 -18.47
CA SER A 169 1.43 -8.40 -19.82
C SER A 169 0.25 -9.39 -19.87
N VAL A 170 -0.18 -9.86 -18.70
CA VAL A 170 -1.35 -10.71 -18.49
C VAL A 170 -2.31 -10.02 -17.53
N PRO A 171 -3.60 -10.39 -17.50
CA PRO A 171 -4.55 -9.78 -16.60
C PRO A 171 -4.12 -9.89 -15.13
N ALA A 172 -4.27 -8.81 -14.37
CA ALA A 172 -3.88 -8.75 -12.96
C ALA A 172 -5.04 -8.27 -12.09
N SER A 173 -5.31 -9.01 -11.02
CA SER A 173 -6.44 -8.75 -10.12
C SER A 173 -6.13 -7.67 -9.08
N MET A 174 -7.16 -6.91 -8.75
CA MET A 174 -7.27 -6.10 -7.55
C MET A 174 -8.64 -6.34 -6.90
N TYR A 175 -8.63 -6.46 -5.58
CA TYR A 175 -9.80 -6.60 -4.73
C TYR A 175 -9.91 -5.34 -3.89
N GLN A 176 -11.12 -4.81 -3.74
CA GLN A 176 -11.38 -3.68 -2.88
C GLN A 176 -12.54 -3.98 -1.95
N ARG A 177 -12.48 -3.45 -0.74
CA ARG A 177 -13.61 -3.36 0.20
C ARG A 177 -13.66 -1.96 0.75
N THR A 178 -14.87 -1.39 0.78
CA THR A 178 -15.07 -0.02 1.26
C THR A 178 -16.23 0.03 2.21
N ALA A 179 -15.97 0.28 3.48
CA ALA A 179 -16.97 0.74 4.43
C ALA A 179 -17.12 2.25 4.25
N SER A 180 -18.29 2.70 3.79
CA SER A 180 -18.60 4.12 3.57
C SER A 180 -19.94 4.48 4.19
N SER A 181 -20.23 5.77 4.32
CA SER A 181 -21.53 6.28 4.79
C SER A 181 -21.88 5.82 6.21
N GLY A 182 -20.92 5.92 7.14
CA GLY A 182 -21.09 5.40 8.51
C GLY A 182 -20.97 3.88 8.61
N GLY A 183 -20.42 3.24 7.57
CA GLY A 183 -20.21 1.79 7.51
C GLY A 183 -19.16 1.25 8.47
N TRP A 184 -18.41 2.13 9.14
CA TRP A 184 -17.35 1.79 10.08
C TRP A 184 -17.34 2.72 11.29
N ASN A 185 -17.31 2.15 12.49
CA ASN A 185 -17.18 2.90 13.74
C ASN A 185 -15.70 2.91 14.20
N PRO A 186 -15.00 4.05 14.14
CA PRO A 186 -13.58 4.12 14.52
C PRO A 186 -13.34 3.90 16.02
N ALA A 187 -14.34 4.15 16.88
CA ALA A 187 -14.24 4.00 18.33
C ALA A 187 -14.45 2.56 18.81
N THR A 188 -15.02 1.67 17.98
CA THR A 188 -15.20 0.25 18.30
C THR A 188 -14.55 -0.71 17.31
N GLY A 189 -14.15 -0.23 16.12
CA GLY A 189 -13.68 -1.07 15.02
C GLY A 189 -14.80 -1.87 14.33
N GLU A 190 -16.06 -1.61 14.66
CA GLU A 190 -17.21 -2.30 14.05
C GLU A 190 -17.38 -1.87 12.59
N VAL A 191 -17.62 -2.85 11.71
CA VAL A 191 -17.91 -2.61 10.29
C VAL A 191 -19.28 -3.18 9.99
N THR A 192 -20.24 -2.31 9.71
CA THR A 192 -21.64 -2.69 9.46
C THR A 192 -21.85 -3.09 7.99
N SER A 193 -21.14 -2.45 7.07
CA SER A 193 -21.20 -2.75 5.64
C SER A 193 -19.90 -2.31 4.97
N ALA A 194 -19.31 -3.22 4.19
CA ALA A 194 -18.12 -2.93 3.38
C ALA A 194 -18.20 -3.68 2.04
N PRO A 195 -19.03 -3.22 1.09
CA PRO A 195 -19.19 -3.85 -0.21
C PRO A 195 -17.84 -4.02 -0.93
N SER A 196 -17.71 -5.17 -1.60
CA SER A 196 -16.54 -5.48 -2.41
C SER A 196 -16.66 -4.93 -3.83
N LEU A 197 -15.53 -4.50 -4.39
CA LEU A 197 -15.38 -4.23 -5.81
C LEU A 197 -14.20 -5.06 -6.33
N PHE A 198 -14.46 -5.85 -7.37
CA PHE A 198 -13.44 -6.64 -8.04
C PHE A 198 -12.97 -5.92 -9.29
N VAL A 199 -11.66 -5.88 -9.47
CA VAL A 199 -10.99 -5.19 -10.56
C VAL A 199 -10.02 -6.14 -11.23
N ILE A 200 -10.04 -6.22 -12.55
CA ILE A 200 -9.08 -6.98 -13.33
C ILE A 200 -8.47 -6.03 -14.35
N TYR A 201 -7.21 -5.68 -14.18
CA TYR A 201 -6.48 -4.88 -15.16
C TYR A 201 -6.25 -5.71 -16.42
N VAL A 202 -6.66 -5.15 -17.56
CA VAL A 202 -6.56 -5.73 -18.90
C VAL A 202 -6.01 -4.66 -19.85
N PRO A 203 -4.71 -4.32 -19.76
CA PRO A 203 -4.12 -3.20 -20.50
C PRO A 203 -4.48 -3.21 -21.98
N PHE A 204 -4.88 -2.05 -22.51
CA PHE A 204 -5.28 -1.81 -23.90
C PHE A 204 -6.54 -2.54 -24.37
N ALA A 205 -7.24 -3.28 -23.52
CA ALA A 205 -8.50 -3.92 -23.88
C ALA A 205 -9.57 -2.88 -24.26
N THR A 206 -10.37 -3.20 -25.28
CA THR A 206 -11.51 -2.41 -25.74
C THR A 206 -12.83 -3.18 -25.54
N ALA A 207 -13.96 -2.49 -25.72
CA ALA A 207 -15.28 -3.12 -25.69
C ALA A 207 -15.38 -4.23 -26.76
N GLU A 208 -14.82 -4.01 -27.95
CA GLU A 208 -14.83 -4.97 -29.05
C GLU A 208 -14.01 -6.22 -28.73
N SER A 209 -12.86 -6.05 -28.06
CA SER A 209 -11.99 -7.18 -27.71
C SER A 209 -12.54 -8.04 -26.55
N THR A 210 -13.37 -7.45 -25.69
CA THR A 210 -13.85 -8.11 -24.45
C THR A 210 -15.33 -8.46 -24.48
N GLY A 211 -16.13 -7.81 -25.32
CA GLY A 211 -17.59 -7.87 -25.29
C GLY A 211 -18.24 -7.14 -24.12
N LEU A 212 -17.48 -6.39 -23.32
CA LEU A 212 -17.99 -5.73 -22.11
C LEU A 212 -18.57 -4.34 -22.41
N SER A 213 -19.65 -4.01 -21.70
CA SER A 213 -20.19 -2.65 -21.66
C SER A 213 -19.16 -1.69 -21.06
N THR A 214 -19.04 -0.48 -21.61
CA THR A 214 -18.25 0.62 -21.01
C THR A 214 -19.03 1.43 -19.99
N ARG A 215 -20.29 1.06 -19.73
CA ARG A 215 -21.18 1.71 -18.77
C ARG A 215 -21.26 0.89 -17.48
N PRO A 216 -20.97 1.50 -16.31
CA PRO A 216 -21.12 0.84 -15.02
C PRO A 216 -22.55 0.32 -14.84
N THR A 217 -22.67 -0.95 -14.47
CA THR A 217 -23.95 -1.62 -14.24
C THR A 217 -23.84 -2.48 -13.00
N ARG A 218 -24.71 -2.26 -12.01
CA ARG A 218 -24.75 -3.07 -10.79
C ARG A 218 -25.02 -4.53 -11.15
N GLY A 219 -24.30 -5.47 -10.52
CA GLY A 219 -24.48 -6.90 -10.74
C GLY A 219 -23.97 -7.41 -12.10
N SER A 220 -23.36 -6.56 -12.93
CA SER A 220 -22.72 -6.96 -14.20
C SER A 220 -21.31 -6.38 -14.31
N PRO A 221 -20.36 -7.06 -14.97
CA PRO A 221 -19.05 -6.47 -15.21
C PRO A 221 -19.12 -5.34 -16.24
N TRP A 222 -18.23 -4.36 -16.12
CA TRP A 222 -18.04 -3.30 -17.12
C TRP A 222 -16.55 -3.02 -17.35
N LEU A 223 -16.22 -2.49 -18.53
CA LEU A 223 -14.87 -2.08 -18.89
C LEU A 223 -14.69 -0.58 -18.65
N MET A 224 -13.70 -0.24 -17.84
CA MET A 224 -13.26 1.13 -17.61
C MET A 224 -12.06 1.45 -18.50
N ASP A 225 -12.05 2.68 -19.01
CA ASP A 225 -10.94 3.26 -19.77
C ASP A 225 -10.48 2.42 -20.98
N PRO A 226 -11.42 2.03 -21.86
CA PRO A 226 -11.14 1.16 -22.99
C PRO A 226 -10.03 1.74 -23.88
N GLY A 227 -9.14 0.85 -24.35
CA GLY A 227 -8.03 1.20 -25.24
C GLY A 227 -6.85 1.90 -24.57
N THR A 228 -6.90 2.17 -23.26
CA THR A 228 -5.80 2.80 -22.52
C THR A 228 -4.88 1.74 -21.86
N PRO A 229 -3.64 2.09 -21.51
CA PRO A 229 -2.75 1.20 -20.76
C PRO A 229 -3.33 0.68 -19.44
N ARG A 230 -4.30 1.39 -18.88
CA ARG A 230 -4.95 1.07 -17.60
C ARG A 230 -6.37 0.53 -17.75
N ALA A 231 -6.76 0.11 -18.95
CA ALA A 231 -8.06 -0.52 -19.16
C ALA A 231 -8.27 -1.65 -18.13
N HIS A 232 -9.43 -1.67 -17.49
CA HIS A 232 -9.71 -2.63 -16.42
C HIS A 232 -11.19 -2.99 -16.37
N ILE A 233 -11.46 -4.27 -16.10
CA ILE A 233 -12.79 -4.79 -15.86
C ILE A 233 -13.11 -4.50 -14.40
N MET A 234 -14.27 -3.92 -14.14
CA MET A 234 -14.82 -3.78 -12.80
C MET A 234 -16.08 -4.64 -12.66
N PHE A 235 -16.26 -5.24 -11.50
CA PHE A 235 -17.45 -5.99 -11.15
C PHE A 235 -17.78 -5.79 -9.68
N GLN A 236 -18.97 -5.26 -9.42
CA GLN A 236 -19.52 -5.16 -8.08
C GLN A 236 -20.64 -6.20 -7.94
N PRO A 237 -20.47 -7.21 -7.07
CA PRO A 237 -21.50 -8.20 -6.83
C PRO A 237 -22.77 -7.54 -6.30
N ASP A 238 -23.91 -7.98 -6.81
CA ASP A 238 -25.21 -7.68 -6.19
C ASP A 238 -25.60 -8.90 -5.35
N MET A 239 -24.96 -9.03 -4.19
CA MET A 239 -25.27 -10.09 -3.24
C MET A 239 -26.58 -9.74 -2.53
N THR A 240 -27.72 -9.92 -3.20
CA THR A 240 -28.97 -10.16 -2.48
C THR A 240 -28.82 -11.53 -1.83
N PRO A 241 -28.94 -11.69 -0.49
CA PRO A 241 -28.93 -13.01 0.13
C PRO A 241 -30.15 -13.79 -0.40
N GLY A 242 -29.92 -14.67 -1.36
CA GLY A 242 -30.96 -15.46 -2.05
C GLY A 242 -30.51 -16.91 -2.12
N GLY A 243 -31.28 -17.77 -1.45
CA GLY A 243 -30.95 -19.16 -1.17
C GLY A 243 -30.63 -20.01 -2.39
N GLY A 244 -29.60 -20.84 -2.20
CA GLY A 244 -29.40 -22.12 -2.88
C GLY A 244 -29.43 -23.22 -1.84
#